data_AF-A0A6V7LEM4-F1
#
_entry.id   AF-A0A6V7LEM4-F1
#
_cell.length_a   1.000
_cell.length_b   1.000
_cell.length_c   1.000
_cell.angle_alpha   90.00
_cell.angle_beta   90.00
_cell.angle_gamma   90.00
#
_symmetry.space_group_name_H-M   'P 1'
#
loop_
_entity.id
_entity.type
_entity.pdbx_description
1 polymer ?
#
loop_
_entity_poly.entity_id
_entity_poly.type
_entity_poly.pdbx_seq_one_letter_code
_entity_poly.pdbx_strand_id
1 'polypeptide(L)'
;EEQITKTLAMVDKWRNDLMAKIAKKEADVAAARERKARLIEEVRRQFGFAIDPRDERFKQMLEQKEKEDKKRKKEAKKQEKAAKFIAAMMEKSKAEAAENKTKESDEKS
;
A
#
# COMPACT_ATOMS: atom_id res chain seq x y z
N GLU A 1 32.53 17.68 -32.87
CA GLU A 1 31.77 18.31 -31.76
C GLU A 1 30.54 17.50 -31.32
N GLU A 2 29.82 16.82 -32.22
CA GLU A 2 28.63 16.00 -31.90
C GLU A 2 28.84 14.85 -30.89
N GLN A 3 30.01 14.23 -30.85
CA GLN A 3 30.31 13.15 -29.90
C GLN A 3 30.31 13.65 -28.44
N ILE A 4 30.72 14.90 -28.25
CA ILE A 4 30.85 15.55 -26.93
C ILE A 4 29.45 15.93 -26.42
N THR A 5 28.58 16.45 -27.29
CA THR A 5 27.20 16.79 -26.89
C THR A 5 26.38 15.54 -26.53
N LYS A 6 26.57 14.44 -27.27
CA LYS A 6 25.90 13.16 -26.98
C LYS A 6 26.35 12.53 -25.65
N THR A 7 27.64 12.61 -25.35
CA THR A 7 28.18 12.09 -24.08
C THR A 7 27.74 12.93 -22.90
N LEU A 8 27.73 14.27 -23.01
CA LEU A 8 27.19 15.16 -21.97
C LEU A 8 25.71 14.91 -21.69
N ALA A 9 24.87 14.76 -22.72
CA ALA A 9 23.45 14.45 -22.55
C ALA A 9 23.22 13.11 -21.83
N MET A 10 24.09 12.12 -22.06
CA MET A 10 24.00 10.81 -21.39
C MET A 10 24.45 10.88 -19.93
N VAL A 11 25.46 11.71 -19.61
CA VAL A 11 25.88 11.99 -18.24
C VAL A 11 24.76 12.68 -17.45
N ASP A 12 24.08 13.67 -18.04
CA ASP A 12 22.95 14.34 -17.38
C ASP A 12 21.79 13.39 -17.13
N LYS A 13 21.49 12.50 -18.09
CA LYS A 13 20.49 11.45 -17.91
C LYS A 13 20.85 10.54 -16.74
N TRP A 14 22.07 10.04 -16.68
CA TRP A 14 22.52 9.16 -15.60
C TRP A 14 22.53 9.85 -14.24
N ARG A 15 22.93 11.13 -14.20
CA ARG A 15 22.87 11.95 -12.98
C ARG A 15 21.43 12.05 -12.47
N ASN A 16 20.48 12.34 -13.37
CA ASN A 16 19.07 12.44 -13.02
C ASN A 16 18.49 11.09 -12.54
N ASP A 17 18.84 10.00 -13.22
CA ASP A 17 18.42 8.65 -12.81
C ASP A 17 18.99 8.26 -11.43
N LEU A 18 20.23 8.65 -11.12
CA LEU A 18 20.84 8.44 -9.82
C LEU A 18 20.17 9.30 -8.74
N MET A 19 19.94 10.58 -9.00
CA MET A 19 19.25 11.47 -8.07
C MET A 19 17.81 10.99 -7.80
N ALA A 20 17.09 10.54 -8.83
CA ALA A 20 15.76 9.96 -8.67
C ALA A 20 15.78 8.68 -7.80
N LYS A 21 16.80 7.83 -7.96
CA LYS A 21 17.00 6.64 -7.11
C LYS A 21 17.34 7.01 -5.67
N ILE A 22 18.17 8.03 -5.46
CA ILE A 22 18.52 8.53 -4.13
C ILE A 22 17.27 9.10 -3.45
N ALA A 23 16.56 10.01 -4.10
CA ALA A 23 15.33 10.60 -3.57
C ALA A 23 14.28 9.53 -3.21
N LYS A 24 14.14 8.50 -4.05
CA LYS A 24 13.25 7.36 -3.75
C LYS A 24 13.70 6.59 -2.50
N LYS A 25 14.99 6.28 -2.39
CA LYS A 25 15.52 5.58 -1.21
C LYS A 25 15.43 6.42 0.05
N GLU A 26 15.68 7.72 -0.05
CA GLU A 26 15.54 8.65 1.07
C GLU A 26 14.09 8.74 1.53
N ALA A 27 13.13 8.81 0.61
CA ALA A 27 11.70 8.75 0.93
C ALA A 27 11.31 7.42 1.59
N ASP A 28 11.83 6.29 1.09
CA ASP A 28 11.58 4.97 1.68
C ASP A 28 12.19 4.86 3.09
N VAL A 29 13.40 5.39 3.30
CA VAL A 29 14.06 5.43 4.61
C VAL A 29 13.33 6.36 5.57
N ALA A 30 12.89 7.53 5.12
CA ALA A 30 12.11 8.47 5.91
C ALA A 30 10.77 7.84 6.36
N ALA A 31 10.05 7.20 5.42
CA ALA A 31 8.81 6.49 5.72
C ALA A 31 9.03 5.30 6.67
N ALA A 32 10.14 4.57 6.52
CA ALA A 32 10.50 3.48 7.44
C ALA A 32 10.84 4.01 8.84
N ARG A 33 11.56 5.13 8.94
CA ARG A 33 11.87 5.80 10.21
C ARG A 33 10.61 6.29 10.91
N GLU A 34 9.68 6.91 10.19
CA GLU A 34 8.41 7.38 10.73
C GLU A 34 7.55 6.22 11.26
N ARG A 35 7.42 5.13 10.48
CA ARG A 35 6.71 3.92 10.93
C ARG A 35 7.33 3.34 12.18
N LYS A 36 8.66 3.27 12.24
CA LYS A 36 9.39 2.78 13.41
C LYS A 36 9.19 3.70 14.62
N ALA A 37 9.24 5.02 14.44
CA ALA A 37 9.01 6.00 15.50
C ALA A 37 7.59 5.87 16.09
N ARG A 38 6.57 5.79 15.24
CA ARG A 38 5.18 5.58 15.67
C ARG A 38 5.00 4.26 16.44
N LEU A 39 5.63 3.19 15.96
CA LEU A 39 5.62 1.90 16.65
C LEU A 39 6.27 1.98 18.03
N ILE A 40 7.43 2.65 18.14
CA ILE A 40 8.14 2.87 19.40
C ILE A 40 7.27 3.68 20.37
N GLU A 41 6.62 4.75 19.91
CA GLU A 41 5.80 5.61 20.75
C GLU A 41 4.55 4.88 21.27
N GLU A 42 3.90 4.08 20.42
CA GLU A 42 2.74 3.29 20.84
C GLU A 42 3.13 2.17 21.80
N VAL A 43 4.29 1.54 21.62
CA VAL A 43 4.85 0.60 22.60
C VAL A 43 5.18 1.31 23.92
N ARG A 44 5.81 2.49 23.87
CA ARG A 44 6.10 3.29 25.08
C ARG A 44 4.83 3.68 25.83
N ARG A 45 3.76 4.06 25.11
CA ARG A 45 2.46 4.43 25.70
C ARG A 45 1.77 3.25 26.38
N GLN A 46 1.85 2.06 25.80
CA GLN A 46 1.14 0.89 26.32
C GLN A 46 1.86 0.22 27.50
N PHE A 47 3.20 0.26 27.53
CA PHE A 47 3.97 -0.46 28.53
C PHE A 47 4.49 0.42 29.67
N GLY A 48 4.43 1.76 29.55
CA GLY A 48 4.79 2.69 30.62
C GLY A 48 6.27 2.68 31.04
N PHE A 49 7.09 1.79 30.47
CA PHE A 49 8.52 1.67 30.71
C PHE A 49 9.31 1.98 29.45
N ALA A 50 10.47 2.62 29.63
CA ALA A 50 11.44 2.90 28.58
C ALA A 50 12.07 1.59 28.08
N ILE A 51 11.38 0.90 27.18
CA ILE A 51 11.93 -0.26 26.48
C ILE A 51 12.89 0.26 25.40
N ASP A 52 14.17 -0.08 25.53
CA ASP A 52 15.20 0.29 24.56
C ASP A 52 14.95 -0.45 23.22
N PRO A 53 15.00 0.24 22.07
CA PRO A 53 14.89 -0.37 20.74
C PRO A 53 15.89 -1.50 20.44
N ARG A 54 16.95 -1.64 21.24
CA ARG A 54 17.97 -2.68 21.14
C ARG A 54 17.68 -3.92 21.99
N ASP A 55 16.68 -3.87 22.86
CA ASP A 55 16.29 -4.99 23.73
C ASP A 55 15.65 -6.12 22.89
N GLU A 56 15.96 -7.37 23.23
CA GLU A 56 15.40 -8.56 22.60
C GLU A 56 13.87 -8.66 22.79
N ARG A 57 13.34 -8.15 23.91
CA ARG A 57 11.90 -8.08 24.17
C ARG A 57 11.20 -7.12 23.19
N PHE A 58 11.87 -6.01 22.83
CA PHE A 58 11.37 -5.07 21.84
C PHE A 58 11.29 -5.70 20.45
N LYS A 59 12.32 -6.45 20.03
CA LYS A 59 12.32 -7.13 18.73
C LYS A 59 11.18 -8.15 18.63
N GLN A 60 10.99 -8.97 19.66
CA GLN A 60 9.91 -9.97 19.68
C GLN A 60 8.52 -9.32 19.66
N MET A 61 8.32 -8.24 20.42
CA MET A 61 7.04 -7.52 20.42
C MET A 61 6.79 -6.74 19.13
N LEU A 62 7.82 -6.15 18.53
CA LEU A 62 7.73 -5.49 17.24
C LEU A 62 7.37 -6.51 16.16
N GLU A 63 7.98 -7.71 16.18
CA GLU A 63 7.65 -8.78 15.25
C GLU A 63 6.22 -9.30 15.45
N GLN A 64 5.74 -9.43 16.69
CA GLN A 64 4.34 -9.78 16.97
C GLN A 64 3.38 -8.72 16.44
N LYS A 65 3.65 -7.44 16.71
CA LYS A 65 2.79 -6.34 16.25
C LYS A 65 2.82 -6.18 14.73
N GLU A 66 3.98 -6.33 14.08
CA GLU A 66 4.05 -6.36 12.63
C GLU A 66 3.28 -7.54 12.03
N LYS A 67 3.32 -8.71 12.67
CA LYS A 67 2.49 -9.87 12.25
C LYS A 67 1.01 -9.57 12.41
N GLU A 68 0.58 -8.95 13.51
CA GLU A 68 -0.81 -8.55 13.73
C GLU A 68 -1.27 -7.49 12.75
N ASP A 69 -0.52 -6.39 12.57
CA ASP A 69 -0.86 -5.34 11.60
C ASP A 69 -0.85 -5.87 10.16
N LYS A 70 0.06 -6.78 9.82
CA LYS A 70 0.07 -7.43 8.50
C LYS A 70 -1.15 -8.33 8.31
N LYS A 71 -1.57 -9.07 9.34
CA LYS A 71 -2.82 -9.86 9.31
C LYS A 71 -4.04 -8.94 9.16
N ARG A 72 -4.15 -7.89 9.98
CA ARG A 72 -5.24 -6.90 9.88
C ARG A 72 -5.28 -6.22 8.52
N LYS A 73 -4.14 -5.81 7.95
CA LYS A 73 -4.07 -5.23 6.60
C LYS A 73 -4.46 -6.23 5.51
N LYS A 74 -4.08 -7.50 5.64
CA LYS A 74 -4.49 -8.56 4.69
C LYS A 74 -5.98 -8.83 4.77
N GLU A 75 -6.54 -8.90 5.98
CA GLU A 75 -7.98 -9.08 6.20
C GLU A 75 -8.78 -7.89 5.69
N ALA A 76 -8.36 -6.66 6.00
CA ALA A 76 -8.99 -5.45 5.47
C ALA A 76 -8.95 -5.40 3.94
N LYS A 77 -7.80 -5.75 3.32
CA LYS A 77 -7.70 -5.86 1.85
C LYS A 77 -8.57 -6.97 1.28
N LYS A 78 -8.69 -8.11 1.97
CA LYS A 78 -9.55 -9.22 1.53
C LYS A 78 -11.03 -8.84 1.64
N GLN A 79 -11.41 -8.17 2.72
CA GLN A 79 -12.77 -7.65 2.91
C GLN A 79 -13.10 -6.57 1.89
N GLU A 80 -12.20 -5.62 1.60
CA GLU A 80 -12.40 -4.59 0.58
C GLU A 80 -12.55 -5.22 -0.82
N LYS A 81 -11.71 -6.20 -1.16
CA LYS A 81 -11.83 -6.95 -2.43
C LYS A 81 -13.14 -7.74 -2.50
N ALA A 82 -13.54 -8.39 -1.41
CA ALA A 82 -14.80 -9.11 -1.35
C ALA A 82 -16.00 -8.16 -1.49
N ALA A 83 -15.98 -7.02 -0.81
CA ALA A 83 -17.01 -5.99 -0.92
C ALA A 83 -17.12 -5.42 -2.34
N LYS A 84 -15.99 -5.15 -3.00
CA LYS A 84 -15.97 -4.72 -4.41
C LYS A 84 -16.51 -5.79 -5.35
N PHE A 85 -16.16 -7.06 -5.11
CA PHE A 85 -16.65 -8.17 -5.92
C PHE A 85 -18.17 -8.37 -5.76
N ILE A 86 -18.67 -8.32 -4.52
CA ILE A 86 -20.11 -8.40 -4.22
C ILE A 86 -20.84 -7.22 -4.85
N ALA A 87 -20.31 -5.99 -4.73
CA ALA A 87 -20.90 -4.81 -5.35
C ALA A 87 -20.96 -4.91 -6.88
N ALA A 88 -19.89 -5.38 -7.52
CA ALA A 88 -19.86 -5.59 -8.98
C ALA A 88 -20.85 -6.69 -9.42
N MET A 89 -21.01 -7.75 -8.62
CA MET A 89 -21.95 -8.83 -8.92
C MET A 89 -23.40 -8.38 -8.74
N MET A 90 -23.69 -7.59 -7.69
CA MET A 90 -25.01 -6.99 -7.48
C MET A 90 -25.38 -6.03 -8.60
N GLU A 91 -24.48 -5.13 -9.02
CA GLU A 91 -24.72 -4.24 -10.16
C GLU A 91 -25.00 -5.02 -11.45
N LYS A 92 -24.22 -6.08 -11.73
CA LYS A 92 -24.45 -6.92 -12.90
C LYS A 92 -25.79 -7.66 -12.83
N SER A 93 -26.16 -8.21 -11.68
CA SER A 93 -27.46 -8.87 -11.49
C SER A 93 -28.63 -7.90 -11.61
N LYS A 94 -28.45 -6.65 -11.22
CA LYS A 94 -29.47 -5.60 -11.30
C LYS A 94 -29.65 -5.12 -12.74
N ALA A 95 -28.56 -5.05 -13.52
CA ALA A 95 -28.59 -4.80 -14.95
C ALA A 95 -29.26 -5.96 -15.72
N GLU A 96 -28.93 -7.21 -15.41
CA GLU A 96 -29.55 -8.40 -16.03
C GLU A 96 -31.04 -8.52 -15.66
N ALA A 97 -31.42 -8.20 -14.42
CA ALA A 97 -32.82 -8.17 -13.99
C ALA A 97 -33.62 -7.02 -14.62
N ALA A 98 -32.97 -5.89 -14.94
CA ALA A 98 -33.58 -4.80 -15.69
C ALA A 98 -33.79 -5.18 -17.17
N GLU A 99 -32.82 -5.83 -17.80
CA GLU A 99 -32.92 -6.28 -19.20
C GLU A 99 -33.98 -7.38 -19.38
N ASN A 100 -34.11 -8.28 -18.41
CA ASN A 100 -35.13 -9.34 -18.48
C ASN A 100 -36.55 -8.81 -18.28
N LYS A 101 -36.73 -7.75 -17.46
CA LYS A 101 -38.01 -7.06 -17.32
C LYS A 101 -38.42 -6.29 -18.57
N THR A 102 -37.47 -5.78 -19.36
CA THR A 102 -37.77 -5.08 -20.61
C THR A 102 -38.19 -6.06 -21.71
N LYS A 103 -37.60 -7.26 -21.77
CA LYS A 103 -37.99 -8.29 -22.75
C LYS A 103 -39.37 -8.92 -22.45
N GLU A 104 -39.70 -9.12 -21.18
CA GLU A 104 -41.02 -9.69 -20.78
C GLU A 104 -42.19 -8.72 -21.03
N SER A 105 -41.95 -7.41 -21.12
CA SER A 105 -42.95 -6.41 -21.51
C SER A 105 -43.18 -6.27 -23.02
N ASP A 106 -42.19 -6.62 -23.85
CA ASP A 106 -42.31 -6.58 -25.33
C ASP A 106 -42.99 -7.84 -25.91
N GLU A 107 -42.88 -8.99 -25.24
CA GLU A 107 -43.46 -10.27 -25.73
C GLU A 107 -44.94 -10.47 -25.34
N LYS A 108 -45.50 -9.56 -24.56
CA LYS A 108 -46.89 -9.64 -24.05
C LYS A 108 -47.82 -8.56 -24.61
N SER A 109 -47.36 -7.77 -25.60
CA SER A 109 -48.13 -6.70 -26.24
C SER A 109 -48.47 -6.99 -27.70
#